data_AF-A0ABD5U664-F1
#
_entry.id   AF-A0ABD5U664-F1
#
_cell.length_a   1.000
_cell.length_b   1.000
_cell.length_c   1.000
_cell.angle_alpha   90.00
_cell.angle_beta   90.00
_cell.angle_gamma   90.00
#
_symmetry.space_group_name_H-M   'P 1'
#
loop_
_entity.id
_entity.type
_entity.pdbx_description
1 polymer ?
#
loop_
_entity_poly.entity_id
_entity_poly.type
_entity_poly.pdbx_seq_one_letter_code
_entity_poly.pdbx_strand_id
1 'polypeptide(L)'
;MRRLRLVLLALGALALVAGTGAMSSTTADRGVSVQVADDEDALLGIETEGVVVSAPPADRGGDSDSNDGGENGNADDAPGNSGDAPGRNASNASDASGADRTTLLTLTNNAPGALDVSVDVAGGGDDEPTVQGLQAPDTLDAGERVPVEGTVVCGGERGEYDLTVDIVAAGDGLEIDATRELTVECGS
;
A
#
# COMPACT_ATOMS: atom_id res chain seq x y z
N MET A 1 -50.42 69.14 33.98
CA MET A 1 -49.36 68.12 34.23
C MET A 1 -49.76 66.65 34.00
N ARG A 2 -51.06 66.27 33.93
CA ARG A 2 -51.47 64.86 33.70
C ARG A 2 -51.20 64.32 32.28
N ARG A 3 -51.25 65.16 31.25
CA ARG A 3 -51.03 64.73 29.84
C ARG A 3 -49.55 64.47 29.50
N LEU A 4 -48.62 65.08 30.25
CA LEU A 4 -47.18 64.89 30.05
C LEU A 4 -46.69 63.52 30.56
N ARG A 5 -47.35 62.97 31.58
CA ARG A 5 -47.02 61.66 32.16
C ARG A 5 -47.42 60.48 31.27
N LEU A 6 -48.44 60.64 30.42
CA LEU A 6 -48.87 59.60 29.47
C LEU A 6 -47.93 59.49 28.26
N VAL A 7 -47.36 60.60 27.81
CA VAL A 7 -46.42 60.62 26.67
C VAL A 7 -45.08 59.97 27.05
N LEU A 8 -44.59 60.21 28.26
CA LEU A 8 -43.35 59.59 28.76
C LEU A 8 -43.48 58.06 28.95
N LEU A 9 -44.67 57.58 29.34
CA LEU A 9 -44.90 56.14 29.54
C LEU A 9 -45.00 55.40 28.20
N ALA A 10 -45.56 56.04 27.16
CA ALA A 10 -45.58 55.48 25.81
C ALA A 10 -44.18 55.45 25.15
N LEU A 11 -43.31 56.44 25.42
CA LEU A 11 -41.93 56.42 24.91
C LEU A 11 -41.06 55.36 25.59
N GLY A 12 -41.32 55.01 26.85
CA GLY A 12 -40.56 53.99 27.58
C GLY A 12 -40.79 52.56 27.08
N ALA A 13 -41.98 52.26 26.55
CA ALA A 13 -42.31 50.92 26.05
C ALA A 13 -41.63 50.57 24.72
N LEU A 14 -41.10 51.56 23.99
CA LEU A 14 -40.41 51.33 22.71
C LEU A 14 -38.92 50.94 22.87
N ALA A 15 -38.36 51.01 24.09
CA ALA A 15 -36.94 50.73 24.33
C ALA A 15 -36.63 49.28 24.76
N LEU A 16 -37.65 48.41 24.86
CA LEU A 16 -37.48 47.03 25.35
C LEU A 16 -37.36 45.98 24.23
N VAL A 17 -36.81 46.35 23.08
CA VAL A 17 -36.16 45.35 22.20
C VAL A 17 -34.78 45.12 22.79
N ALA A 18 -34.71 44.26 23.82
CA ALA A 18 -33.46 43.64 24.23
C ALA A 18 -33.01 42.75 23.08
N GLY A 19 -32.22 43.33 22.17
CA GLY A 19 -31.49 42.56 21.18
C GLY A 19 -30.63 41.57 21.93
N THR A 20 -30.94 40.29 21.78
CA THR A 20 -29.96 39.22 21.98
C THR A 20 -28.84 39.52 20.99
N GLY A 21 -27.81 40.21 21.45
CA GLY A 21 -26.59 40.43 20.70
C GLY A 21 -26.10 39.08 20.23
N ALA A 22 -26.14 38.88 18.92
CA ALA A 22 -25.59 37.72 18.26
C ALA A 22 -24.15 37.52 18.79
N MET A 23 -23.82 36.28 19.15
CA MET A 23 -22.43 35.87 19.30
C MET A 23 -21.71 36.34 18.03
N SER A 24 -20.84 37.35 18.12
CA SER A 24 -19.86 37.57 17.06
C SER A 24 -18.92 36.37 17.15
N SER A 25 -19.17 35.34 16.34
CA SER A 25 -18.13 34.39 16.04
C SER A 25 -17.04 35.22 15.34
N THR A 26 -15.98 35.54 16.07
CA THR A 26 -14.73 35.92 15.44
C THR A 26 -14.22 34.66 14.75
N THR A 27 -14.73 34.42 13.55
CA THR A 27 -14.14 33.49 12.59
C THR A 27 -12.84 34.17 12.19
N ALA A 28 -11.75 33.78 12.84
CA ALA A 28 -10.43 34.10 12.32
C ALA A 28 -10.31 33.28 11.03
N ASP A 29 -10.54 33.91 9.88
CA ASP A 29 -10.23 33.35 8.57
C ASP A 29 -8.72 33.15 8.46
N ARG A 30 -8.22 32.05 9.03
CA ARG A 30 -6.98 31.46 8.53
C ARG A 30 -7.38 30.71 7.28
N GLY A 31 -7.36 31.42 6.15
CA GLY A 31 -7.55 30.80 4.84
C GLY A 31 -6.47 29.75 4.64
N VAL A 32 -6.81 28.49 4.84
CA VAL A 32 -5.94 27.37 4.48
C VAL A 32 -6.18 27.13 3.00
N SER A 33 -5.19 27.49 2.18
CA SER A 33 -5.22 27.16 0.75
C SER A 33 -4.74 25.73 0.60
N VAL A 34 -5.66 24.80 0.37
CA VAL A 34 -5.33 23.43 -0.03
C VAL A 34 -5.14 23.45 -1.53
N GLN A 35 -3.91 23.29 -1.99
CA GLN A 35 -3.61 23.05 -3.41
C GLN A 35 -3.38 21.55 -3.56
N VAL A 36 -4.24 20.90 -4.34
CA VAL A 36 -4.04 19.51 -4.76
C VAL A 36 -3.19 19.58 -6.03
N ALA A 37 -1.97 19.07 -5.97
CA ALA A 37 -1.14 18.85 -7.16
C ALA A 37 -1.48 17.48 -7.74
N ASP A 38 -1.37 17.35 -9.06
CA ASP A 38 -1.34 16.03 -9.70
C ASP A 38 -0.08 15.27 -9.23
N ASP A 39 -0.16 13.95 -9.16
CA ASP A 39 0.81 13.09 -8.46
C ASP A 39 2.27 13.27 -8.90
N GLU A 40 2.49 13.65 -10.16
CA GLU A 40 3.81 13.87 -10.75
C GLU A 40 4.54 15.10 -10.16
N ASP A 41 3.78 16.10 -9.69
CA ASP A 41 4.29 17.35 -9.10
C ASP A 41 4.07 17.41 -7.56
N ALA A 42 3.54 16.33 -6.97
CA ALA A 42 3.36 16.24 -5.52
C ALA A 42 4.70 16.13 -4.79
N LEU A 43 4.76 16.64 -3.56
CA LEU A 43 5.95 16.51 -2.69
C LEU A 43 6.30 15.04 -2.41
N LEU A 44 5.30 14.17 -2.46
CA LEU A 44 5.46 12.72 -2.46
C LEU A 44 4.77 12.17 -3.71
N GLY A 45 5.56 11.65 -4.65
CA GLY A 45 5.06 10.93 -5.82
C GLY A 45 4.76 9.48 -5.46
N ILE A 46 3.60 8.98 -5.90
CA ILE A 46 3.16 7.60 -5.67
C ILE A 46 2.76 6.99 -7.01
N GLU A 47 3.48 5.96 -7.43
CA GLU A 47 3.25 5.26 -8.69
C GLU A 47 2.77 3.83 -8.38
N THR A 48 1.54 3.49 -8.74
CA THR A 48 0.99 2.14 -8.54
C THR A 48 1.13 1.31 -9.81
N GLU A 49 1.57 0.06 -9.68
CA GLU A 49 1.57 -0.92 -10.77
C GLU A 49 0.52 -1.98 -10.42
N GLY A 50 -0.41 -2.25 -11.34
CA GLY A 50 -1.41 -3.31 -11.14
C GLY A 50 -0.74 -4.66 -10.92
N VAL A 51 -1.16 -5.41 -9.91
CA VAL A 51 -0.52 -6.67 -9.53
C VAL A 51 -1.34 -7.84 -10.07
N VAL A 52 -0.70 -8.69 -10.89
CA VAL A 52 -1.30 -9.92 -11.41
C VAL A 52 -0.66 -11.12 -10.72
N VAL A 53 -1.42 -11.82 -9.88
CA VAL A 53 -0.98 -13.04 -9.20
C VAL A 53 -1.46 -14.24 -10.03
N SER A 54 -0.53 -14.95 -10.68
CA SER A 54 -0.86 -16.21 -11.38
C SER A 54 -0.69 -17.39 -10.43
N ALA A 55 -1.60 -18.37 -10.46
CA ALA A 55 -1.41 -19.57 -9.67
C ALA A 55 -0.14 -20.32 -10.10
N PRO A 56 0.57 -20.97 -9.16
CA PRO A 56 1.71 -21.80 -9.52
C PRO A 56 1.24 -22.88 -10.52
N PRO A 57 2.02 -23.16 -11.58
CA PRO A 57 1.66 -24.18 -12.55
C PRO A 57 1.41 -25.49 -11.80
N ALA A 58 0.20 -26.04 -11.94
CA ALA A 58 -0.14 -27.33 -11.36
C ALA A 58 0.93 -28.33 -11.78
N ASP A 59 1.73 -28.75 -10.81
CA ASP A 59 2.82 -29.69 -10.98
C ASP A 59 2.21 -30.94 -11.63
N ARG A 60 2.40 -31.10 -12.95
CA ARG A 60 1.97 -32.29 -13.66
C ARG A 60 2.88 -33.37 -13.16
N GLY A 61 2.41 -34.07 -12.12
CA GLY A 61 3.11 -35.18 -11.47
C GLY A 61 3.80 -36.02 -12.53
N GLY A 62 5.13 -35.99 -12.50
CA GLY A 62 5.94 -36.76 -13.42
C GLY A 62 5.52 -38.22 -13.32
N ASP A 63 4.98 -38.74 -14.41
CA ASP A 63 4.72 -40.15 -14.61
C ASP A 63 6.02 -40.90 -14.30
N SER A 64 6.08 -41.44 -13.08
CA SER A 64 7.15 -42.33 -12.66
C SER A 64 6.84 -43.67 -13.29
N ASP A 65 7.11 -43.79 -14.59
CA ASP A 65 7.14 -45.06 -15.29
C ASP A 65 8.14 -45.95 -14.55
N SER A 66 7.57 -46.79 -13.69
CA SER A 66 8.25 -47.85 -12.98
C SER A 66 8.71 -48.83 -14.03
N ASN A 67 9.96 -48.68 -14.48
CA ASN A 67 10.60 -49.69 -15.29
C ASN A 67 10.95 -50.84 -14.36
N ASP A 68 10.04 -51.82 -14.34
CA ASP A 68 10.15 -53.09 -13.65
C ASP A 68 11.45 -53.80 -14.06
N GLY A 69 12.12 -54.34 -13.06
CA GLY A 69 13.49 -54.83 -13.13
C GLY A 69 13.64 -56.00 -14.08
N GLY A 70 14.40 -55.79 -15.15
CA GLY A 70 15.06 -56.87 -15.87
C GLY A 70 16.30 -57.33 -15.10
N GLU A 71 16.14 -58.32 -14.21
CA GLU A 71 17.26 -59.17 -13.81
C GLU A 71 17.81 -59.88 -15.05
N ASN A 72 19.13 -59.86 -15.24
CA ASN A 72 19.95 -60.95 -15.81
C ASN A 72 21.43 -60.58 -15.62
N GLY A 73 22.10 -61.29 -14.72
CA GLY A 73 23.49 -61.02 -14.32
C GLY A 73 24.52 -61.38 -15.38
N ASN A 74 25.67 -60.69 -15.31
CA ASN A 74 26.98 -61.29 -15.57
C ASN A 74 28.04 -60.43 -14.86
N ALA A 75 28.73 -61.01 -13.89
CA ALA A 75 29.92 -60.43 -13.28
C ALA A 75 31.12 -60.82 -14.13
N ASP A 76 31.92 -59.86 -14.60
CA ASP A 76 33.33 -60.05 -15.02
C ASP A 76 34.03 -58.67 -15.16
N ASP A 77 34.96 -58.41 -14.22
CA ASP A 77 36.21 -57.65 -14.30
C ASP A 77 36.42 -56.45 -15.26
N ALA A 78 36.64 -55.25 -14.70
CA ALA A 78 37.87 -54.44 -14.86
C ALA A 78 37.76 -53.01 -14.24
N PRO A 79 38.82 -52.46 -13.61
CA PRO A 79 38.87 -51.05 -13.22
C PRO A 79 39.40 -50.19 -14.37
N GLY A 80 38.48 -49.54 -15.09
CA GLY A 80 38.78 -48.60 -16.17
C GLY A 80 38.50 -47.17 -15.74
N ASN A 81 39.57 -46.39 -15.56
CA ASN A 81 39.57 -44.94 -15.39
C ASN A 81 39.01 -44.24 -16.64
N SER A 82 37.93 -43.47 -16.50
CA SER A 82 37.53 -42.42 -17.43
C SER A 82 36.99 -41.25 -16.63
N GLY A 83 37.68 -40.11 -16.77
CA GLY A 83 37.27 -38.86 -16.14
C GLY A 83 35.93 -38.41 -16.69
N ASP A 84 35.03 -38.06 -15.78
CA ASP A 84 33.79 -37.37 -16.08
C ASP A 84 33.75 -36.04 -15.34
N ALA A 85 33.22 -35.07 -16.08
CA ALA A 85 33.16 -33.64 -15.82
C ALA A 85 32.72 -33.27 -14.39
N PRO A 86 33.02 -32.04 -13.92
CA PRO A 86 32.34 -31.52 -12.74
C PRO A 86 30.83 -31.51 -13.02
N GLY A 87 30.15 -32.51 -12.44
CA GLY A 87 28.71 -32.54 -12.32
C GLY A 87 28.30 -31.23 -11.68
N ARG A 88 27.68 -30.38 -12.49
CA ARG A 88 26.99 -29.17 -12.07
C ARG A 88 25.85 -29.61 -11.16
N ASN A 89 26.12 -29.81 -9.88
CA ASN A 89 25.07 -29.86 -8.89
C ASN A 89 24.67 -28.41 -8.58
N ALA A 90 24.03 -27.79 -9.56
CA ALA A 90 23.36 -26.50 -9.45
C ALA A 90 21.86 -26.79 -9.52
N SER A 91 21.33 -27.40 -8.47
CA SER A 91 19.89 -27.58 -8.28
C SER A 91 19.61 -27.91 -6.81
N ASN A 92 19.87 -26.92 -5.96
CA ASN A 92 18.93 -26.42 -4.95
C ASN A 92 19.67 -25.40 -4.09
N ALA A 93 19.89 -24.22 -4.67
CA ALA A 93 20.20 -23.01 -3.93
C ALA A 93 19.10 -21.98 -4.24
N SER A 94 17.87 -22.35 -3.89
CA SER A 94 16.73 -21.43 -3.80
C SER A 94 15.57 -22.10 -3.04
N ASP A 95 15.88 -22.85 -1.98
CA ASP A 95 14.92 -23.17 -0.92
C ASP A 95 15.04 -22.12 0.20
N ALA A 96 14.74 -20.87 -0.15
CA ALA A 96 14.46 -19.81 0.80
C ALA A 96 13.48 -18.82 0.15
N SER A 97 12.22 -18.88 0.62
CA SER A 97 11.13 -17.94 0.32
C SER A 97 10.48 -18.07 -1.07
N GLY A 98 9.78 -19.18 -1.32
CA GLY A 98 8.87 -19.34 -2.47
C GLY A 98 7.58 -18.52 -2.36
N ALA A 99 7.74 -17.24 -2.07
CA ALA A 99 6.72 -16.21 -2.06
C ALA A 99 7.29 -15.09 -2.92
N ASP A 100 6.99 -15.12 -4.22
CA ASP A 100 7.51 -14.13 -5.17
C ASP A 100 7.07 -12.75 -4.67
N ARG A 101 8.05 -11.95 -4.24
CA ARG A 101 7.79 -10.57 -3.87
C ARG A 101 7.54 -9.78 -5.14
N THR A 102 6.49 -9.00 -5.12
CA THR A 102 6.13 -8.09 -6.19
C THR A 102 6.21 -6.66 -5.70
N THR A 103 6.59 -5.76 -6.59
CA THR A 103 6.41 -4.33 -6.37
C THR A 103 4.91 -4.03 -6.32
N LEU A 104 4.49 -3.35 -5.26
CA LEU A 104 3.10 -2.91 -5.08
C LEU A 104 2.94 -1.47 -5.58
N LEU A 105 3.92 -0.63 -5.24
CA LEU A 105 4.00 0.77 -5.65
C LEU A 105 5.44 1.27 -5.53
N THR A 106 5.72 2.42 -6.15
CA THR A 106 6.98 3.15 -5.99
C THR A 106 6.72 4.50 -5.34
N LEU A 107 7.48 4.81 -4.29
CA LEU A 107 7.46 6.11 -3.62
C LEU A 107 8.61 6.97 -4.13
N THR A 108 8.33 8.25 -4.37
CA THR A 108 9.31 9.26 -4.77
C THR A 108 9.22 10.45 -3.83
N ASN A 109 10.30 10.79 -3.14
CA ASN A 109 10.35 12.03 -2.36
C ASN A 109 10.81 13.20 -3.25
N ASN A 110 9.88 14.08 -3.62
CA ASN A 110 10.16 15.31 -4.34
C ASN A 110 10.34 16.52 -3.41
N ALA A 111 10.19 16.34 -2.10
CA ALA A 111 10.44 17.37 -1.12
C ALA A 111 11.95 17.72 -1.03
N PRO A 112 12.30 18.94 -0.62
CA PRO A 112 13.71 19.35 -0.52
C PRO A 112 14.47 18.69 0.64
N GLY A 113 13.78 18.00 1.54
CA GLY A 113 14.33 17.36 2.73
C GLY A 113 13.91 15.89 2.83
N ALA A 114 14.48 15.19 3.81
CA ALA A 114 14.14 13.80 4.07
C ALA A 114 12.73 13.68 4.69
N LEU A 115 12.03 12.59 4.37
CA LEU A 115 10.72 12.26 4.92
C LEU A 115 10.82 10.95 5.71
N ASP A 116 10.27 10.92 6.91
CA ASP A 116 9.93 9.70 7.64
C ASP A 116 8.61 9.16 7.07
N VAL A 117 8.56 7.89 6.69
CA VAL A 117 7.44 7.30 5.94
C VAL A 117 6.87 6.08 6.67
N SER A 118 5.55 5.99 6.72
CA SER A 118 4.79 4.81 7.16
C SER A 118 3.85 4.39 6.04
N VAL A 119 3.84 3.10 5.73
CA VAL A 119 2.97 2.51 4.71
C VAL A 119 2.18 1.36 5.33
N ASP A 120 0.87 1.45 5.23
CA ASP A 120 -0.07 0.42 5.67
C ASP A 120 -0.90 -0.04 4.47
N VAL A 121 -1.08 -1.35 4.34
CA VAL A 121 -1.90 -1.94 3.27
C VAL A 121 -3.02 -2.76 3.89
N ALA A 122 -4.25 -2.42 3.55
CA ALA A 122 -5.45 -3.07 4.04
C ALA A 122 -6.27 -3.67 2.88
N GLY A 123 -6.70 -4.92 3.04
CA GLY A 123 -7.78 -5.55 2.26
C GLY A 123 -9.10 -5.48 3.02
N GLY A 124 -10.21 -5.43 2.31
CA GLY A 124 -11.54 -5.14 2.87
C GLY A 124 -12.25 -6.30 3.59
N GLY A 125 -11.74 -7.53 3.59
CA GLY A 125 -12.54 -8.71 3.97
C GLY A 125 -11.82 -10.06 3.99
N ASP A 126 -12.52 -11.08 4.51
CA ASP A 126 -11.98 -12.44 4.74
C ASP A 126 -11.64 -13.23 3.45
N ASP A 127 -12.26 -12.88 2.32
CA ASP A 127 -12.04 -13.50 1.00
C ASP A 127 -11.13 -12.65 0.08
N GLU A 128 -10.60 -11.55 0.59
CA GLU A 128 -9.79 -10.59 -0.18
C GLU A 128 -8.29 -10.95 -0.15
N PRO A 129 -7.52 -10.51 -1.15
CA PRO A 129 -6.08 -10.70 -1.13
C PRO A 129 -5.45 -9.99 0.08
N THR A 130 -4.46 -10.63 0.68
CA THR A 130 -3.68 -10.09 1.80
C THR A 130 -2.24 -9.86 1.38
N VAL A 131 -1.62 -8.79 1.87
CA VAL A 131 -0.20 -8.53 1.64
C VAL A 131 0.61 -9.04 2.83
N GLN A 132 1.57 -9.91 2.57
CA GLN A 132 2.47 -10.48 3.57
C GLN A 132 3.90 -10.01 3.33
N GLY A 133 4.65 -9.85 4.41
CA GLY A 133 6.07 -9.49 4.33
C GLY A 133 6.33 -8.14 3.66
N LEU A 134 5.42 -7.18 3.85
CA LEU A 134 5.53 -5.82 3.33
C LEU A 134 6.89 -5.21 3.70
N GLN A 135 7.57 -4.67 2.69
CA GLN A 135 8.82 -3.95 2.81
C GLN A 135 8.60 -2.54 2.28
N ALA A 136 8.51 -1.60 3.20
CA ALA A 136 8.45 -0.18 2.91
C ALA A 136 9.69 0.52 3.49
N PRO A 137 10.14 1.63 2.89
CA PRO A 137 11.18 2.47 3.49
C PRO A 137 10.63 3.18 4.73
N ASP A 138 11.40 3.20 5.81
CA ASP A 138 11.09 4.03 6.99
C ASP A 138 11.43 5.51 6.74
N THR A 139 12.35 5.77 5.80
CA THR A 139 12.82 7.12 5.44
C THR A 139 13.05 7.22 3.93
N LEU A 140 12.76 8.38 3.36
CA LEU A 140 13.11 8.74 1.98
C LEU A 140 13.93 10.02 1.95
N ASP A 141 15.16 9.96 1.46
CA ASP A 141 15.99 11.14 1.21
C ASP A 141 15.41 12.01 0.08
N ALA A 142 15.80 13.28 0.02
CA ALA A 142 15.34 14.19 -1.02
C ALA A 142 15.74 13.70 -2.43
N GLY A 143 14.75 13.52 -3.30
CA GLY A 143 14.90 12.97 -4.65
C GLY A 143 15.02 11.44 -4.70
N GLU A 144 14.93 10.75 -3.57
CA GLU A 144 15.02 9.29 -3.53
C GLU A 144 13.75 8.63 -4.10
N ARG A 145 13.94 7.50 -4.79
CA ARG A 145 12.88 6.64 -5.33
C ARG A 145 13.08 5.23 -4.81
N VAL A 146 12.10 4.68 -4.10
CA VAL A 146 12.19 3.36 -3.48
C VAL A 146 10.91 2.56 -3.74
N PRO A 147 11.01 1.30 -4.19
CA PRO A 147 9.85 0.43 -4.33
C PRO A 147 9.34 -0.03 -2.96
N VAL A 148 8.02 -0.17 -2.84
CA VAL A 148 7.36 -0.88 -1.75
C VAL A 148 7.00 -2.26 -2.27
N GLU A 149 7.55 -3.29 -1.63
CA GLU A 149 7.42 -4.68 -2.07
C GLU A 149 6.63 -5.50 -1.06
N GLY A 150 5.91 -6.50 -1.54
CA GLY A 150 5.22 -7.45 -0.67
C GLY A 150 4.85 -8.72 -1.42
N THR A 151 4.41 -9.74 -0.69
CA THR A 151 3.83 -10.94 -1.29
C THR A 151 2.32 -10.83 -1.19
N VAL A 152 1.64 -10.82 -2.32
CA VAL A 152 0.17 -10.83 -2.37
C VAL A 152 -0.33 -12.28 -2.31
N VAL A 153 -1.20 -12.57 -1.34
CA VAL A 153 -1.80 -13.88 -1.10
C VAL A 153 -3.29 -13.78 -1.29
N CYS A 154 -3.79 -14.37 -2.38
CA CYS A 154 -5.22 -14.45 -2.69
C CYS A 154 -5.91 -15.47 -1.76
N GLY A 155 -6.85 -15.00 -0.94
CA GLY A 155 -7.52 -15.83 0.07
C GLY A 155 -8.73 -16.64 -0.43
N GLY A 156 -9.32 -16.28 -1.58
CA GLY A 156 -10.63 -16.77 -1.99
C GLY A 156 -10.82 -16.96 -3.49
N GLU A 157 -11.89 -16.34 -4.01
CA GLU A 157 -12.35 -16.50 -5.40
C GLU A 157 -11.40 -15.84 -6.41
N ARG A 158 -11.61 -16.14 -7.69
CA ARG A 158 -10.90 -15.47 -8.77
C ARG A 158 -11.58 -14.17 -9.08
N GLY A 159 -10.79 -13.12 -9.27
CA GLY A 159 -11.35 -11.81 -9.54
C GLY A 159 -10.33 -10.69 -9.41
N GLU A 160 -10.84 -9.50 -9.59
CA GLU A 160 -10.16 -8.23 -9.38
C GLU A 160 -10.58 -7.70 -8.02
N TYR A 161 -9.60 -7.25 -7.23
CA TYR A 161 -9.76 -6.80 -5.86
C TYR A 161 -9.03 -5.48 -5.68
N ASP A 162 -9.67 -4.52 -5.04
CA ASP A 162 -9.04 -3.23 -4.73
C ASP A 162 -8.53 -3.24 -3.28
N LEU A 163 -7.22 -3.09 -3.11
CA LEU A 163 -6.58 -2.91 -1.83
C LEU A 163 -6.41 -1.43 -1.54
N THR A 164 -6.60 -1.04 -0.28
CA THR A 164 -6.33 0.34 0.16
C THR A 164 -4.92 0.41 0.73
N VAL A 165 -4.13 1.37 0.25
CA VAL A 165 -2.80 1.69 0.74
C VAL A 165 -2.84 3.07 1.37
N ASP A 166 -2.60 3.13 2.68
CA ASP A 166 -2.46 4.37 3.43
C ASP A 166 -0.98 4.69 3.61
N ILE A 167 -0.59 5.91 3.25
CA ILE A 167 0.79 6.39 3.29
C ILE A 167 0.81 7.69 4.08
N VAL A 168 1.59 7.69 5.16
CA VAL A 168 1.85 8.88 5.97
C VAL A 168 3.31 9.21 5.86
N ALA A 169 3.64 10.43 5.46
CA ALA A 169 5.00 10.92 5.37
C ALA A 169 5.17 12.26 6.11
N ALA A 170 6.24 12.41 6.88
CA ALA A 170 6.49 13.63 7.65
C ALA A 170 7.97 14.02 7.59
N GLY A 171 8.26 15.32 7.51
CA GLY A 171 9.64 15.83 7.51
C GLY A 171 9.70 17.35 7.42
N ASP A 172 10.65 17.98 8.12
CA ASP A 172 10.86 19.44 8.12
C ASP A 172 9.61 20.30 8.41
N GLY A 173 8.67 19.77 9.20
CA GLY A 173 7.40 20.43 9.54
C GLY A 173 6.32 20.29 8.47
N LEU A 174 6.55 19.44 7.46
CA LEU A 174 5.56 18.96 6.50
C LEU A 174 4.95 17.65 7.01
N GLU A 175 3.67 17.47 6.75
CA GLU A 175 2.92 16.23 6.99
C GLU A 175 2.08 15.96 5.74
N ILE A 176 2.19 14.75 5.23
CA ILE A 176 1.53 14.28 4.01
C ILE A 176 0.75 13.02 4.40
N ASP A 177 -0.54 13.03 4.10
CA ASP A 177 -1.44 11.89 4.27
C ASP A 177 -2.02 11.58 2.89
N ALA A 178 -1.81 10.36 2.40
CA ALA A 178 -2.23 9.93 1.09
C ALA A 178 -2.79 8.50 1.15
N THR A 179 -3.97 8.32 0.58
CA THR A 179 -4.61 7.02 0.39
C THR A 179 -4.66 6.68 -1.10
N ARG A 180 -4.28 5.45 -1.47
CA ARG A 180 -4.32 4.94 -2.84
C ARG A 180 -5.04 3.61 -2.93
N GLU A 181 -5.67 3.37 -4.06
CA GLU A 181 -6.25 2.09 -4.42
C GLU A 181 -5.25 1.31 -5.28
N LEU A 182 -5.01 0.06 -4.92
CA LEU A 182 -4.16 -0.88 -5.64
C LEU A 182 -5.02 -2.04 -6.13
N THR A 183 -5.16 -2.16 -7.44
CA THR A 183 -5.90 -3.25 -8.06
C THR A 183 -5.04 -4.51 -8.17
N VAL A 184 -5.56 -5.60 -7.60
CA VAL A 184 -4.96 -6.94 -7.60
C VAL A 184 -5.85 -7.89 -8.38
N GLU A 185 -5.28 -8.54 -9.39
CA GLU A 185 -5.93 -9.62 -10.11
C GLU A 185 -5.46 -10.98 -9.57
N CYS A 186 -6.38 -11.73 -8.98
CA CYS A 186 -6.15 -13.10 -8.53
C CYS A 186 -6.47 -14.08 -9.67
N GLY A 187 -5.43 -14.47 -10.40
CA GLY A 187 -5.44 -15.34 -11.58
C GLY A 187 -5.30 -16.83 -11.27
N SER A 188 -5.91 -17.65 -12.12
CA SER A 188 -6.05 -19.11 -12.02
C SER A 188 -4.80 -19.92 -12.34
#